data_AF-A0A8T4DA94-F1
#
_entry.id   AF-A0A8T4DA94-F1
#
_cell.length_a   1.000
_cell.length_b   1.000
_cell.length_c   1.000
_cell.angle_alpha   90.00
_cell.angle_beta   90.00
_cell.angle_gamma   90.00
#
_symmetry.space_group_name_H-M   'P 1'
#
loop_
_entity.id
_entity.type
_entity.pdbx_description
1 polymer ?
#
loop_
_entity_poly.entity_id
_entity_poly.type
_entity_poly.pdbx_seq_one_letter_code
_entity_poly.pdbx_strand_id
1 'polypeptide(L)' 'MKKEELVHLHMLLAQMKKFCEQHGLDCDFSKYQELNISPFQVHRSKDEHKQAI' A
#
# COMPACT_ATOMS: atom_id res chain seq x y z
N MET A 1 -5.02 -15.83 1.23
CA MET A 1 -5.46 -14.66 0.43
C MET A 1 -5.04 -14.83 -1.02
N LYS A 2 -5.99 -14.60 -1.93
CA LYS A 2 -5.81 -14.49 -3.38
C LYS A 2 -5.09 -13.18 -3.72
N LYS A 3 -4.51 -13.10 -4.92
CA LYS A 3 -3.79 -11.89 -5.38
C LYS A 3 -4.70 -10.66 -5.41
N GLU A 4 -5.91 -10.81 -5.92
CA GLU A 4 -6.91 -9.74 -6.00
C GLU A 4 -7.27 -9.16 -4.62
N GLU A 5 -7.43 -10.03 -3.61
CA GLU A 5 -7.69 -9.60 -2.22
C GLU A 5 -6.54 -8.76 -1.66
N LEU A 6 -5.29 -9.14 -1.96
CA LEU A 6 -4.10 -8.37 -1.55
C LEU A 6 -4.02 -7.03 -2.29
N VAL A 7 -4.30 -7.00 -3.59
CA VAL A 7 -4.33 -5.75 -4.36
C VAL A 7 -5.38 -4.79 -3.80
N HIS A 8 -6.58 -5.29 -3.49
CA HIS A 8 -7.65 -4.48 -2.88
C HIS A 8 -7.25 -3.98 -1.48
N LEU A 9 -6.65 -4.83 -0.64
CA LEU A 9 -6.18 -4.41 0.68
C LEU A 9 -5.08 -3.35 0.59
N HIS A 10 -4.09 -3.54 -0.28
CA HIS A 10 -3.05 -2.54 -0.54
C HIS A 10 -3.68 -1.21 -1.01
N MET A 11 -4.68 -1.25 -1.90
CA MET A 11 -5.38 -0.05 -2.35
C MET A 11 -6.08 0.68 -1.21
N LEU A 12 -6.75 -0.05 -0.31
CA LEU A 12 -7.39 0.51 0.88
C LEU A 12 -6.37 1.17 1.82
N LEU A 13 -5.25 0.50 2.10
CA LEU A 13 -4.19 1.05 2.96
C LEU A 13 -3.53 2.27 2.34
N ALA A 14 -3.34 2.31 1.02
CA ALA A 14 -2.84 3.49 0.33
C ALA A 14 -3.81 4.69 0.42
N GLN A 15 -5.13 4.43 0.42
CA GLN A 15 -6.13 5.47 0.70
C GLN A 15 -6.06 5.95 2.16
N MET A 16 -5.89 5.03 3.11
CA MET A 16 -5.72 5.36 4.52
C MET A 16 -4.45 6.18 4.77
N LYS A 17 -3.34 5.82 4.13
CA LYS A 17 -2.11 6.63 4.11
C LYS A 17 -2.38 8.05 3.64
N LYS A 18 -3.04 8.22 2.50
CA LYS A 18 -3.40 9.56 1.97
C LYS A 18 -4.28 10.33 2.94
N PHE A 19 -5.23 9.65 3.59
CA PHE A 19 -6.06 10.26 4.62
C PHE A 19 -5.21 10.77 5.79
N CYS A 20 -4.27 9.96 6.31
CA CYS A 20 -3.35 10.37 7.36
C CYS A 20 -2.53 11.60 6.95
N GLU A 21 -1.94 11.58 5.75
CA GLU A 21 -1.15 12.68 5.21
C GLU A 21 -1.97 13.97 5.06
N GLN A 22 -3.23 13.86 4.62
CA GLN A 22 -4.14 14.99 4.45
C GLN A 22 -4.59 15.60 5.78
N HIS A 23 -4.70 14.79 6.83
CA HIS A 23 -5.14 15.24 8.16
C HIS A 23 -3.97 15.58 9.09
N GLY A 24 -2.73 15.54 8.59
CA GLY A 24 -1.53 15.84 9.38
C GLY A 24 -1.31 14.84 10.52
N LEU A 25 -1.75 13.60 10.36
CA LEU A 25 -1.48 12.54 11.32
C LEU A 25 -0.01 12.15 11.25
N ASP A 26 0.65 12.09 12.40
CA ASP A 26 2.05 11.69 12.53
C ASP A 26 2.19 10.17 12.33
N CYS A 27 2.17 9.75 11.07
CA CYS A 27 2.30 8.36 10.66
C CYS A 27 3.59 8.21 9.83
N ASP A 28 4.49 7.33 10.27
CA ASP A 28 5.72 7.02 9.54
C ASP A 28 5.45 6.03 8.40
N PHE A 29 5.57 6.51 7.16
CA PHE A 29 5.43 5.71 5.94
C PHE A 29 6.76 5.52 5.19
N SER A 30 7.91 5.84 5.81
CA SER A 30 9.24 5.78 5.19
C SER A 30 9.53 4.40 4.58
N LYS A 31 9.35 3.33 5.37
CA LYS A 31 9.54 1.93 4.91
C LYS A 31 8.67 1.57 3.72
N TYR A 32 7.42 2.03 3.71
CA TYR A 32 6.52 1.79 2.58
C TYR A 32 7.00 2.55 1.33
N GLN A 33 7.49 3.78 1.49
CA GLN A 33 8.02 4.59 0.40
C GLN A 33 9.32 4.01 -0.19
N GLU A 34 10.18 3.40 0.64
CA GLU A 34 11.39 2.69 0.21
C GLU A 34 11.09 1.49 -0.69
N LEU A 35 9.96 0.79 -0.49
CA LEU A 35 9.56 -0.32 -1.35
C LEU A 35 9.27 0.14 -2.79
N ASN A 36 8.86 1.41 -2.97
CA ASN A 36 8.51 1.98 -4.27
C ASN A 36 7.48 1.13 -5.05
N ILE A 37 6.49 0.60 -4.32
CA ILE A 37 5.39 -0.20 -4.85
C ILE A 37 4.10 0.62 -4.73
N SER A 38 3.26 0.55 -5.76
CA SER A 38 1.94 1.18 -5.79
C SER A 38 0.85 0.13 -5.99
N PRO A 39 -0.33 0.29 -5.35
CA PRO A 39 -1.45 -0.63 -5.54
C PRO A 39 -1.97 -0.63 -6.99
N PHE A 40 -1.66 0.40 -7.79
CA PHE A 40 -2.01 0.47 -9.21
C PHE A 40 -1.14 -0.42 -10.11
N GLN A 41 -0.01 -0.93 -9.61
CA GLN A 41 0.89 -1.82 -10.34
C GLN A 41 0.40 -3.28 -10.27
N VAL A 42 -0.84 -3.54 -10.68
CA VAL A 42 -1.52 -4.86 -10.55
C VAL A 42 -0.79 -6.04 -11.21
N HIS A 43 0.14 -5.76 -12.12
CA HIS A 43 1.00 -6.75 -12.77
C HIS A 43 2.11 -7.30 -11.85
N ARG A 44 2.47 -6.56 -10.78
CA ARG A 44 3.47 -6.98 -9.79
C ARG A 44 3.07 -8.27 -9.07
N SER A 45 4.05 -8.92 -8.46
CA SER A 45 3.86 -10.23 -7.84
C SER A 45 2.95 -10.14 -6.60
N LYS A 46 2.38 -11.29 -6.23
CA LYS A 46 1.59 -11.40 -4.99
C LYS A 46 2.42 -11.04 -3.76
N ASP A 47 3.68 -11.45 -3.73
CA ASP A 47 4.57 -11.20 -2.60
C ASP A 47 4.98 -9.73 -2.50
N GLU A 48 5.17 -9.03 -3.63
CA GLU A 48 5.37 -7.57 -3.65
C GLU A 48 4.17 -6.82 -3.04
N HIS A 49 2.94 -7.15 -3.45
CA HIS A 49 1.76 -6.56 -2.83
C HIS A 49 1.62 -6.92 -1.35
N LYS A 50 2.09 -8.10 -0.94
CA LYS A 50 2.08 -8.52 0.47
C LYS A 50 3.13 -7.78 1.30
N GLN A 51 4.31 -7.46 0.75
CA GLN A 51 5.34 -6.68 1.45
C GLN A 51 4.94 -5.21 1.64
N ALA A 52 4.11 -4.69 0.73
CA ALA A 52 3.62 -3.31 0.79
C ALA A 52 2.45 -3.10 1.76
N ILE A 53 1.90 -4.17 2.33
CA ILE A 53 0.81 -4.19 3.32
C ILE A 53 1.42 -4.36 4.71
#